data_AF-A0A1Z8Z3Y9-F1
#
_entry.id   AF-A0A1Z8Z3Y9-F1
#
_cell.length_a   1.000
_cell.length_b   1.000
_cell.length_c   1.000
_cell.angle_alpha   90.00
_cell.angle_beta   90.00
_cell.angle_gamma   90.00
#
_symmetry.space_group_name_H-M   'P 1'
#
loop_
_entity.id
_entity.type
_entity.pdbx_description
1 polymer ?
#
loop_
_entity_poly.entity_id
_entity_poly.type
_entity_poly.pdbx_seq_one_letter_code
_entity_poly.pdbx_strand_id
1 'polypeptide(L)' 'MKFLFWFLRAILFLLFLGFAVNNNHEVILRIVPGFSQYVLIGPLVLWLFIAFLCGIMLTVVGLLPVILRGLKSNKSNAS' A
#
# COMPACT_ATOMS: atom_id res chain seq x y z
N MET A 1 -1.40 25.61 0.23
CA MET A 1 -2.51 24.62 0.27
C MET A 1 -2.03 23.17 0.08
N LYS A 2 -1.48 22.77 -1.09
CA LYS A 2 -1.07 21.36 -1.35
C LYS A 2 -0.04 20.79 -0.36
N PHE A 3 0.98 21.57 0.02
CA PHE A 3 1.98 21.13 0.99
C PHE A 3 1.42 20.89 2.39
N LEU A 4 0.46 21.72 2.84
CA LEU A 4 -0.18 21.56 4.15
C LEU A 4 -0.98 20.26 4.24
N PHE A 5 -1.77 19.96 3.21
CA PHE A 5 -2.51 18.70 3.13
C PHE A 5 -1.60 17.48 2.96
N TRP A 6 -0.47 17.63 2.26
CA TRP A 6 0.53 16.57 2.14
C TRP A 6 1.19 16.28 3.50
N PHE A 7 1.57 17.32 4.24
CA PHE A 7 2.18 17.18 5.56
C PHE A 7 1.20 16.59 6.59
N LEU A 8 -0.07 17.01 6.55
CA LEU A 8 -1.12 16.43 7.38
C LEU A 8 -1.30 14.93 7.11
N ARG A 9 -1.29 14.51 5.84
CA ARG A 9 -1.33 13.08 5.47
C ARG A 9 -0.12 12.32 5.99
N ALA A 10 1.07 12.90 5.91
CA ALA A 10 2.29 12.29 6.44
C ALA A 10 2.22 12.12 7.97
N ILE A 11 1.80 13.15 8.71
CA ILE A 11 1.62 13.09 10.17
C ILE A 11 0.61 12.00 10.55
N LEU A 12 -0.56 11.98 9.89
CA LEU A 12 -1.57 10.97 10.13
C LEU A 12 -1.02 9.56 9.87
N PHE A 13 -0.31 9.37 8.75
CA PHE A 13 0.33 8.10 8.43
C PHE A 13 1.33 7.67 9.51
N LEU A 14 2.23 8.56 9.94
CA LEU A 14 3.21 8.31 10.99
C LEU A 14 2.54 7.96 12.32
N LEU A 15 1.45 8.65 12.68
CA LEU A 15 0.71 8.42 13.91
C LEU A 15 0.01 7.04 13.88
N PHE A 16 -0.69 6.71 12.80
CA PHE A 16 -1.31 5.39 12.62
C PHE A 16 -0.26 4.28 12.57
N LEU A 17 0.89 4.52 11.93
CA LEU A 17 1.99 3.57 11.87
C LEU A 17 2.58 3.31 13.26
N GLY A 18 2.89 4.37 14.03
CA GLY A 18 3.41 4.24 15.39
C GLY A 18 2.42 3.56 16.34
N PHE A 19 1.13 3.86 16.18
CA PHE A 19 0.06 3.19 16.91
C PHE A 19 -0.02 1.71 16.54
N ALA A 20 0.08 1.39 15.25
CA ALA A 20 0.08 0.02 14.77
C ALA A 20 1.30 -0.76 15.30
N VAL A 21 2.50 -0.18 15.28
CA VAL A 21 3.73 -0.81 15.80
C VAL A 21 3.66 -1.10 17.30
N ASN A 22 3.03 -0.23 18.08
CA ASN A 22 2.83 -0.47 19.51
C ASN A 22 1.69 -1.47 19.80
N ASN A 23 0.71 -1.57 18.91
CA ASN A 23 -0.39 -2.51 19.04
C ASN A 23 -0.02 -3.86 18.41
N ASN A 24 0.81 -4.63 19.13
CA ASN A 24 1.22 -5.98 18.74
C ASN A 24 0.20 -7.08 19.09
N HIS A 25 -1.08 -6.73 19.21
CA HIS A 25 -2.11 -7.74 19.42
C HIS A 25 -2.17 -8.69 18.22
N GLU A 26 -2.06 -9.98 18.50
CA GLU A 26 -2.20 -11.03 17.51
C GLU A 26 -3.64 -11.06 17.01
N VAL A 27 -3.79 -10.99 15.68
CA VAL A 27 -5.08 -11.12 15.01
C VAL A 27 -5.06 -12.34 14.12
N ILE A 28 -6.23 -12.97 14.02
CA ILE A 28 -6.48 -14.13 13.18
C ILE A 28 -6.99 -13.61 11.84
N LEU A 29 -6.13 -13.63 10.82
CA LEU A 29 -6.49 -13.28 9.46
C LEU A 29 -7.03 -14.51 8.74
N ARG A 30 -8.32 -14.52 8.42
CA ARG A 30 -8.94 -15.53 7.54
C ARG A 30 -8.92 -15.02 6.10
N ILE A 31 -8.01 -15.58 5.30
CA ILE A 31 -7.83 -15.17 3.90
C ILE A 31 -9.05 -15.58 3.05
N VAL A 32 -9.61 -16.76 3.32
CA VAL A 32 -10.72 -17.31 2.54
C VAL A 32 -11.92 -17.58 3.47
N PRO A 33 -13.07 -16.90 3.26
CA PRO A 33 -14.29 -17.20 4.01
C PRO A 33 -14.70 -18.66 3.83
N GLY A 34 -14.94 -19.38 4.92
CA GLY A 34 -15.40 -20.78 4.91
C GLY A 34 -14.28 -21.85 4.93
N PHE A 35 -13.01 -21.48 4.79
CA PHE A 35 -11.89 -22.42 4.86
C PHE A 35 -11.03 -22.15 6.09
N SER A 36 -11.20 -22.96 7.13
CA SER A 36 -10.53 -22.77 8.43
C SER A 36 -9.03 -23.04 8.40
N GLN A 37 -8.53 -23.72 7.36
CA GLN A 37 -7.10 -24.03 7.24
C GLN A 37 -6.25 -22.84 6.73
N TYR A 38 -6.85 -21.84 6.10
CA TYR A 38 -6.13 -20.66 5.59
C TYR A 38 -6.20 -19.50 6.59
N VAL A 39 -5.60 -19.73 7.74
CA VAL A 39 -5.51 -18.77 8.84
C VAL A 39 -4.06 -18.33 8.99
N LEU A 40 -3.84 -17.02 8.95
CA LEU A 40 -2.55 -16.44 9.30
C LEU A 40 -2.69 -15.70 10.62
N ILE A 41 -1.80 -16.00 11.56
CA ILE A 41 -1.77 -15.40 12.89
C ILE A 41 -0.58 -14.47 12.93
N GLY A 42 -0.80 -13.24 13.35
CA GLY A 42 0.27 -12.28 13.53
C GLY A 42 -0.25 -10.91 13.92
N PRO A 43 0.64 -9.96 14.21
CA PRO A 43 0.26 -8.60 14.59
C PRO A 43 -0.55 -7.90 13.48
N LEU A 44 -1.61 -7.18 13.84
CA LEU A 44 -2.44 -6.46 12.87
C LEU A 44 -1.61 -5.48 12.00
N VAL A 45 -0.61 -4.84 12.60
CA VAL A 45 0.32 -3.94 11.91
C VAL A 45 1.06 -4.61 10.76
N LEU A 46 1.47 -5.86 10.94
CA LEU A 46 2.21 -6.62 9.93
C LEU A 46 1.31 -6.91 8.73
N TRP A 47 0.07 -7.34 8.98
CA TRP A 47 -0.91 -7.57 7.91
C TRP A 47 -1.27 -6.30 7.14
N LEU A 48 -1.46 -5.19 7.85
CA LEU A 48 -1.76 -3.90 7.23
C LEU A 48 -0.59 -3.41 6.37
N PHE A 49 0.65 -3.57 6.85
CA PHE A 49 1.85 -3.21 6.10
C PHE A 49 1.99 -4.02 4.81
N ILE A 50 1.81 -5.35 4.89
CA ILE A 50 1.84 -6.23 3.70
C ILE A 50 0.74 -5.82 2.70
N ALA A 51 -0.49 -5.59 3.17
CA ALA A 51 -1.59 -5.16 2.31
C ALA A 51 -1.28 -3.82 1.62
N PHE A 52 -0.71 -2.86 2.34
CA PHE A 52 -0.30 -1.57 1.78
C PHE A 52 0.80 -1.72 0.73
N LEU A 53 1.82 -2.53 1.01
CA LEU A 53 2.92 -2.78 0.08
C LEU A 53 2.44 -3.49 -1.19
N CYS A 54 1.55 -4.48 -1.05
CA CYS A 54 0.87 -5.12 -2.17
C CYS A 54 0.08 -4.11 -3.00
N GLY A 55 -0.67 -3.21 -2.36
CA GLY A 55 -1.40 -2.14 -3.04
C GLY A 55 -0.50 -1.20 -3.86
N ILE A 56 0.66 -0.81 -3.30
CA ILE A 56 1.66 -0.02 -4.04
C ILE A 56 2.18 -0.80 -5.25
N MET A 57 2.58 -2.06 -5.06
CA MET A 57 3.10 -2.90 -6.15
C MET A 57 2.07 -3.07 -7.27
N LEU A 58 0.82 -3.36 -6.93
CA LEU A 58 -0.28 -3.45 -7.89
C LEU A 58 -0.51 -2.13 -8.63
N THR A 59 -0.42 -1.00 -7.94
CA THR A 59 -0.56 0.32 -8.55
C THR A 59 0.58 0.59 -9.54
N VAL A 60 1.82 0.31 -9.16
CA VAL A 60 2.99 0.49 -10.03
C VAL A 60 2.89 -0.39 -11.28
N VAL A 61 2.54 -1.68 -11.11
CA VAL A 61 2.34 -2.61 -12.22
C VAL A 61 1.18 -2.18 -13.12
N GLY A 62 0.08 -1.69 -12.53
CA GLY A 62 -1.06 -1.16 -13.28
C GLY A 62 -0.75 0.12 -14.06
N LEU A 63 0.14 0.98 -13.54
CA LEU A 63 0.56 2.22 -14.21
C LEU A 63 1.64 2.01 -15.27
N LEU A 64 2.39 0.91 -15.22
CA LEU A 64 3.45 0.57 -16.17
C LEU A 64 3.06 0.82 -17.65
N PRO A 65 1.93 0.31 -18.18
CA PRO A 65 1.56 0.54 -19.58
C PRO A 65 1.31 2.02 -19.92
N VAL A 66 0.75 2.80 -18.98
CA VAL A 66 0.51 4.23 -19.17
C VAL A 66 1.83 4.98 -19.26
N ILE A 67 2.76 4.67 -18.34
CA ILE A 67 4.10 5.26 -18.31
C ILE A 67 4.85 4.92 -19.60
N LEU A 68 4.86 3.65 -20.02
CA LEU A 68 5.54 3.21 -21.26
C LEU A 68 4.97 3.89 -22.50
N ARG A 69 3.64 4.07 -22.59
CA ARG A 69 3.00 4.80 -23.69
C ARG A 69 3.40 6.28 -23.70
N GLY A 70 3.45 6.93 -22.55
CA GLY A 70 3.88 8.32 -22.40
C GLY A 70 5.34 8.53 -22.81
N LEU A 71 6.24 7.62 -22.41
CA LEU A 71 7.65 7.65 -22.81
C LEU A 71 7.83 7.48 -24.32
N LYS A 72 7.03 6.61 -24.97
CA LYS A 72 7.07 6.40 -26.42
C LYS A 72 6.60 7.63 -27.20
N SER A 73 5.52 8.27 -26.73
CA SER A 73 5.00 9.50 -27.36
C SER A 73 5.99 10.67 -27.28
N ASN A 74 6.71 10.83 -26.17
CA ASN A 74 7.66 11.93 -26.01
C ASN A 74 8.87 11.79 -26.96
N LYS A 75 9.29 10.56 -27.26
CA LYS A 75 10.38 10.30 -28.21
C LYS A 75 10.01 10.63 -29.67
N SER A 76 8.71 10.67 -30.01
CA SER A 76 8.21 11.01 -31.34
C SER A 76 8.10 12.51 -31.59
N ASN A 77 7.94 13.33 -30.55
CA ASN A 77 7.81 14.79 -30.67
C ASN A 77 9.15 15.53 -30.58
N ALA A 78 10.24 14.80 -30.33
CA ALA A 78 11.60 15.32 -30.22
C ALA A 78 12.47 15.01 -31.45
N SER A 79 11.88 14.47 -32.52
CA SER A 79 12.53 14.19 -33.82
C SER A 79 11.79 14.91 -34.94
#